data_AF-A0A6I7XH56-F1
#
_entry.id   AF-A0A6I7XH56-F1
#
_cell.length_a   1.000
_cell.length_b   1.000
_cell.length_c   1.000
_cell.angle_alpha   90.00
_cell.angle_beta   90.00
_cell.angle_gamma   90.00
#
_symmetry.space_group_name_H-M   'P 1'
#
loop_
_entity.id
_entity.type
_entity.pdbx_description
1 polymer ?
#
loop_
_entity_poly.entity_id
_entity_poly.type
_entity_poly.pdbx_seq_one_letter_code
_entity_poly.pdbx_strand_id
1 'polypeptide(L)' 'IGGGRIAAHEIMVGTPAIRNLIREAKVAQMYSAIQTGRREGMQTLDQNLKELVDSGKITSKAAMAKAVSRDMFR' A
#
# COMPACT_ATOMS: atom_id res chain seq x y z
N ILE A 1 -9.32 9.25 18.41
CA ILE A 1 -9.50 9.45 16.95
C ILE A 1 -10.57 10.52 16.77
N GLY A 2 -10.22 11.70 16.23
CA GLY A 2 -11.02 12.93 16.27
C GLY A 2 -12.20 13.02 15.29
N GLY A 3 -12.82 11.89 14.93
CA GLY A 3 -13.89 11.85 13.92
C GLY A 3 -13.40 12.07 12.49
N GLY A 4 -14.29 11.87 11.50
CA GLY A 4 -14.00 12.07 10.07
C GLY A 4 -13.50 10.82 9.33
N ARG A 5 -13.02 11.03 8.10
CA ARG A 5 -12.46 10.00 7.21
C ARG A 5 -11.06 10.41 6.78
N ILE A 6 -10.17 9.44 6.62
CA ILE A 6 -8.83 9.62 6.05
C ILE A 6 -8.67 8.69 4.86
N ALA A 7 -8.01 9.19 3.80
CA ALA A 7 -7.72 8.39 2.62
C ALA A 7 -6.45 7.57 2.85
N ALA A 8 -6.54 6.27 2.56
CA ALA A 8 -5.39 5.38 2.46
C ALA A 8 -5.11 5.12 0.98
N HIS A 9 -3.84 5.12 0.58
CA HIS A 9 -3.44 5.10 -0.82
C HIS A 9 -2.51 3.94 -1.14
N GLU A 10 -2.68 3.38 -2.33
CA GLU A 10 -1.67 2.60 -3.01
C GLU A 10 -1.14 3.43 -4.19
N ILE A 11 0.18 3.50 -4.32
CA ILE A 11 0.86 4.34 -5.31
C ILE A 11 1.85 3.48 -6.07
N MET A 12 1.66 3.37 -7.38
CA MET A 12 2.60 2.77 -8.32
C MET A 12 3.08 3.84 -9.30
N VAL A 13 4.40 4.03 -9.38
CA VAL A 13 5.01 4.96 -10.34
C VAL A 13 5.36 4.20 -11.62
N GLY A 14 5.01 4.77 -12.78
CA GLY A 14 5.19 4.15 -14.09
C GLY A 14 6.63 4.13 -14.60
N THR A 15 7.54 3.46 -13.87
CA THR A 15 8.95 3.30 -14.24
C THR A 15 9.10 2.41 -15.49
N PRO A 16 10.27 2.43 -16.16
CA PRO A 16 10.53 1.52 -17.28
C PRO A 16 10.33 0.04 -16.92
N ALA A 17 10.69 -0.36 -15.69
CA ALA A 17 10.49 -1.71 -15.18
C ALA A 17 8.99 -2.07 -15.06
N ILE A 18 8.19 -1.21 -14.44
CA ILE A 18 6.73 -1.41 -14.33
C ILE A 18 6.09 -1.50 -15.72
N ARG A 19 6.45 -0.60 -16.64
CA ARG A 19 5.94 -0.62 -18.02
C ARG A 19 6.29 -1.93 -18.73
N ASN A 20 7.45 -2.52 -18.42
CA ASN A 20 7.82 -3.82 -18.96
C ASN A 20 6.97 -4.95 -18.39
N LEU A 21 6.73 -4.96 -17.08
CA LEU A 21 5.85 -5.93 -16.42
C LEU A 21 4.42 -5.86 -16.97
N ILE A 22 3.93 -4.66 -17.29
CA ILE A 22 2.62 -4.46 -17.93
C ILE A 22 2.60 -5.12 -19.32
N ARG A 23 3.61 -4.88 -20.17
CA ARG A 23 3.69 -5.49 -21.52
C ARG A 23 3.74 -7.02 -21.48
N GLU A 24 4.39 -7.58 -20.46
CA GLU A 24 4.53 -9.03 -20.28
C GLU A 24 3.38 -9.66 -19.47
N ALA A 25 2.34 -8.89 -19.12
CA ALA A 25 1.22 -9.32 -18.29
C ALA A 25 1.63 -9.91 -16.92
N LYS A 26 2.76 -9.49 -16.37
CA LYS A 26 3.31 -10.00 -15.09
C LYS A 26 2.77 -9.24 -13.89
N VAL A 27 1.45 -9.29 -13.70
CA VAL A 27 0.73 -8.51 -12.67
C VAL A 27 1.22 -8.80 -11.25
N ALA A 28 1.45 -10.08 -10.92
CA ALA A 28 1.92 -10.47 -9.59
C ALA A 28 3.28 -9.83 -9.24
N GLN A 29 4.18 -9.67 -10.22
CA GLN A 29 5.49 -9.06 -9.99
C GLN A 29 5.41 -7.55 -9.77
N MET A 30 4.35 -6.89 -10.26
CA MET A 30 4.15 -5.45 -10.03
C MET A 30 3.96 -5.14 -8.55
N TYR A 31 3.29 -6.02 -7.79
CA TYR A 31 3.12 -5.82 -6.34
C TYR A 31 4.47 -5.80 -5.60
N SER A 32 5.38 -6.73 -5.90
CA SER A 32 6.74 -6.75 -5.35
C SER A 32 7.53 -5.49 -5.73
N ALA A 33 7.31 -4.96 -6.93
CA ALA A 33 7.93 -3.72 -7.37
C ALA A 33 7.41 -2.50 -6.57
N ILE A 34 6.10 -2.42 -6.29
CA ILE A 34 5.55 -1.37 -5.40
C ILE A 34 6.16 -1.49 -4.00
N GLN A 35 6.20 -2.70 -3.44
CA GLN A 35 6.68 -2.96 -2.08
C GLN A 35 8.12 -2.47 -1.86
N THR A 36 8.97 -2.65 -2.86
CA THR A 36 10.40 -2.26 -2.83
C THR A 36 10.66 -0.87 -3.42
N GLY A 37 9.69 -0.29 -4.14
CA GLY A 37 9.78 0.98 -4.86
C GLY A 37 9.64 2.26 -4.02
N ARG A 38 9.79 2.18 -2.68
CA ARG A 38 9.57 3.31 -1.77
C ARG A 38 10.44 4.54 -2.10
N ARG A 39 11.67 4.32 -2.57
CA ARG A 39 12.58 5.38 -3.01
C ARG A 39 12.07 6.14 -4.25
N GLU A 40 11.30 5.46 -5.08
CA GLU A 40 10.66 6.03 -6.28
C GLU A 40 9.29 6.63 -5.96
N GLY A 41 8.91 6.72 -4.67
CA GLY A 41 7.60 7.23 -4.24
C GLY A 41 6.48 6.19 -4.32
N MET A 42 6.79 4.91 -4.52
CA MET A 42 5.77 3.86 -4.48
C MET A 42 5.40 3.49 -3.04
N GLN A 43 4.17 3.03 -2.85
CA GLN A 43 3.67 2.60 -1.55
C GLN A 43 2.53 1.61 -1.74
N THR A 44 2.56 0.46 -1.07
CA THR A 44 1.41 -0.46 -1.06
C THR A 44 0.32 0.07 -0.13
N LEU A 45 -0.94 -0.31 -0.38
CA LEU A 45 -2.04 0.05 0.53
C LEU A 45 -1.73 -0.34 1.99
N ASP A 46 -1.20 -1.55 2.16
CA ASP A 46 -0.83 -2.15 3.43
C ASP A 46 0.25 -1.34 4.17
N GLN A 47 1.25 -0.81 3.45
CA GLN A 47 2.26 0.09 4.03
C GLN A 47 1.63 1.40 4.51
N ASN A 48 0.75 2.01 3.71
CA ASN A 48 0.07 3.25 4.08
C ASN A 48 -0.87 3.06 5.27
N LEU A 49 -1.62 1.95 5.30
CA LEU A 49 -2.46 1.59 6.44
C LEU A 49 -1.64 1.40 7.72
N LYS A 50 -0.45 0.79 7.65
CA LYS A 50 0.45 0.65 8.80
C LYS A 50 0.89 2.00 9.34
N GLU A 51 1.28 2.92 8.47
CA GLU A 51 1.65 4.28 8.86
C GLU A 51 0.47 5.04 9.51
N LEU A 52 -0.74 4.86 9.01
CA LEU A 52 -1.95 5.47 9.58
C LEU A 52 -2.31 4.89 10.96
N VAL A 53 -2.06 3.60 11.19
CA VAL A 53 -2.22 2.97 12.51
C VAL A 53 -1.15 3.47 13.47
N ASP A 54 0.12 3.47 13.05
CA ASP A 54 1.26 3.87 13.88
C ASP A 54 1.20 5.35 14.28
N SER A 55 0.66 6.20 13.41
CA SER A 55 0.39 7.63 13.70
C SER A 55 -0.90 7.87 14.47
N GLY A 56 -1.63 6.81 14.87
CA GLY A 56 -2.86 6.89 15.66
C GLY A 56 -4.04 7.53 14.92
N LYS A 57 -3.98 7.62 13.58
CA LYS A 57 -5.03 8.22 12.75
C LYS A 57 -6.21 7.27 12.54
N ILE A 58 -5.94 5.96 12.51
CA ILE A 58 -6.97 4.91 12.41
C ILE A 58 -6.71 3.80 13.44
N THR A 59 -7.72 2.95 13.70
CA THR A 59 -7.54 1.75 14.53
C THR A 59 -7.01 0.58 13.72
N SER A 60 -6.31 -0.37 14.35
CA SER A 60 -5.91 -1.63 13.72
C SER A 60 -7.12 -2.39 13.16
N LYS A 61 -8.27 -2.34 13.85
CA LYS A 61 -9.53 -2.91 13.37
C LYS A 61 -9.99 -2.29 12.04
N ALA A 62 -9.89 -0.97 11.90
CA ALA A 62 -10.24 -0.28 10.65
C ALA A 62 -9.27 -0.65 9.53
N ALA A 63 -7.97 -0.76 9.83
CA ALA A 63 -6.96 -1.21 8.87
C ALA A 63 -7.20 -2.66 8.39
N MET A 64 -7.44 -3.61 9.31
CA MET A 64 -7.74 -5.01 8.98
C MET A 64 -8.94 -5.20 8.04
N ALA A 65 -9.92 -4.29 8.10
CA ALA A 65 -11.10 -4.34 7.23
C ALA A 65 -10.77 -3.99 5.76
N LYS A 66 -9.62 -3.35 5.50
CA LYS A 66 -9.20 -2.85 4.18
C LYS A 66 -7.87 -3.42 3.69
N ALA A 67 -7.03 -3.91 4.59
CA ALA A 67 -5.73 -4.49 4.28
C ALA A 67 -5.85 -5.78 3.46
N VAL A 68 -4.88 -5.98 2.57
CA VAL A 68 -4.68 -7.26 1.87
C VAL A 68 -4.06 -8.26 2.84
N SER A 69 -2.98 -7.85 3.53
CA SER A 69 -2.30 -8.64 4.56
C SER A 69 -2.82 -8.28 5.96
N ARG A 70 -3.89 -8.95 6.39
CA ARG A 70 -4.56 -8.68 7.68
C ARG A 70 -3.69 -8.99 8.89
N ASP A 71 -2.79 -9.95 8.78
CA ASP A 71 -1.87 -10.38 9.82
C ASP A 71 -0.91 -9.27 10.27
N MET A 72 -0.62 -8.28 9.43
CA MET A 72 0.20 -7.12 9.80
C MET A 72 -0.43 -6.20 10.86
N PHE A 73 -1.72 -6.41 11.16
CA PHE A 73 -2.52 -5.53 12.03
C PHE A 73 -3.20 -6.28 13.19
N ARG A 74 -2.80 -7.53 13.43
CA ARG A 74 -3.25 -8.34 14.57
C ARG A 74 -2.62 -7.90 15.87
#